data_AF-A0A0B3AK25-F1
#
_entry.id   AF-A0A0B3AK25-F1
#
_cell.length_a   1.000
_cell.length_b   1.000
_cell.length_c   1.000
_cell.angle_alpha   90.00
_cell.angle_beta   90.00
_cell.angle_gamma   90.00
#
_symmetry.space_group_name_H-M   'P 1'
#
loop_
_entity.id
_entity.type
_entity.pdbx_description
1 polymer ?
#
loop_
_entity_poly.entity_id
_entity_poly.type
_entity_poly.pdbx_seq_one_letter_code
_entity_poly.pdbx_strand_id
1 'polypeptide(L)'
;MVMKRYLLIIGILFSFGLFSLICAEVLTEMNILNGPPSLIQNIPNFTWATNENLINAFNLDNYFLDSEGLDLVYSSSSTSNITVLINNSNVSFYPNLNFAGTETVFFYASDGEENSTSNLVYLNVGTDTEPPKYSFLGKSISEIYQNSYVTFSAIWDDNVGLKEYTFSINQGGTWINYTNLFNGIQNLSSYTKQISAGGGSTVYWYFCAKDTSSNSNCSSTQSFVVSTRTFITPPSSSSSNSDSSSSSSSFAKNFILPILERERVENFTLSVDSFLISLKQGGSATRIIEITNIGNTNLSFNLSFEKTNGFKALLSEKGFTLEAGKSKKITIDFIFPKDIDPGQYFSLLVIDSIYQIKIPLVFEINPLNVDLDLKVNIFEEFKIIKPNEFVKANITISHVNDKIPLNLTLYYDIKDYYGNIYNSKEELILLESSLNLERNLSLFENFPIGNYLFYARASDEDYIAMNSDSFEVGLKFLFSSFLKSSFIFILILSFSIFSFLLLLKYKHEKNKEELLELYIKLLELKKLIHEGNYDSAANLFILIKKHYGEYISKDALNDRELLKKEIQKLTKKFDLESKPLIKKHLK
;
A
#
# COMPACT_ATOMS: atom_id res chain seq x y z
N MET A 1 -1.61 28.03 81.21
CA MET A 1 -2.81 27.27 80.77
C MET A 1 -2.46 25.80 80.92
N VAL A 2 -2.70 25.16 82.08
CA VAL A 2 -4.02 24.64 82.50
C VAL A 2 -4.56 23.77 81.35
N MET A 3 -4.64 22.44 81.42
CA MET A 3 -4.63 21.51 82.55
C MET A 3 -4.41 20.08 82.02
N LYS A 4 -3.52 19.34 82.69
CA LYS A 4 -3.56 17.90 83.04
C LYS A 4 -4.00 16.89 81.94
N ARG A 5 -3.14 16.02 81.34
CA ARG A 5 -2.08 15.14 81.91
C ARG A 5 -2.74 14.10 82.84
N TYR A 6 -2.84 12.81 82.46
CA TYR A 6 -1.91 11.70 82.78
C TYR A 6 -2.72 10.37 82.70
N LEU A 7 -2.25 9.12 82.63
CA LEU A 7 -1.02 8.41 83.04
C LEU A 7 -1.09 7.00 82.36
N LEU A 8 -0.04 6.46 81.72
CA LEU A 8 0.91 5.42 82.23
C LEU A 8 0.25 4.08 82.67
N ILE A 9 0.51 2.93 82.01
CA ILE A 9 1.71 2.04 82.08
C ILE A 9 1.69 1.07 83.31
N ILE A 10 1.81 -0.23 82.99
CA ILE A 10 2.45 -1.36 83.74
C ILE A 10 1.80 -1.89 85.03
N GLY A 11 1.49 -3.19 85.01
CA GLY A 11 2.20 -4.18 85.82
C GLY A 11 1.58 -4.69 87.13
N ILE A 12 1.26 -5.99 87.09
CA ILE A 12 1.41 -7.00 88.16
C ILE A 12 0.51 -6.84 89.39
N LEU A 13 -0.49 -7.73 89.54
CA LEU A 13 -0.83 -8.30 90.84
C LEU A 13 -1.67 -9.59 90.72
N PHE A 14 -1.08 -10.65 91.27
CA PHE A 14 -1.68 -11.71 92.08
C PHE A 14 -2.71 -12.69 91.50
N SER A 15 -2.27 -13.94 91.46
CA SER A 15 -3.10 -15.15 91.53
C SER A 15 -4.01 -15.15 92.77
N PHE A 16 -5.28 -15.47 92.57
CA PHE A 16 -6.05 -16.57 93.18
C PHE A 16 -7.53 -16.19 93.25
N GLY A 17 -8.40 -17.02 92.68
CA GLY A 17 -9.83 -17.00 92.98
C GLY A 17 -10.71 -17.30 91.78
N LEU A 18 -11.03 -18.58 91.61
CA LEU A 18 -12.05 -19.14 90.72
C LEU A 18 -13.25 -18.22 90.48
N PHE A 19 -13.57 -17.95 89.22
CA PHE A 19 -14.89 -18.21 88.63
C PHE A 19 -14.73 -18.11 87.10
N SER A 20 -14.56 -19.25 86.42
CA SER A 20 -14.80 -19.30 84.98
C SER A 20 -16.31 -19.17 84.80
N LEU A 21 -16.79 -17.99 84.40
CA LEU A 21 -18.04 -17.94 83.65
C LEU A 21 -17.72 -18.51 82.28
N ILE A 22 -18.08 -19.79 82.11
CA ILE A 22 -18.40 -20.36 80.82
C ILE A 22 -19.57 -19.52 80.31
N CYS A 23 -19.28 -18.45 79.58
CA CYS A 23 -20.28 -17.88 78.69
C CYS A 23 -20.35 -18.87 77.53
N ALA A 24 -21.29 -19.81 77.63
CA ALA A 24 -21.68 -20.58 76.47
C ALA A 24 -22.11 -19.57 75.41
N GLU A 25 -21.36 -19.46 74.33
CA GLU A 25 -21.97 -19.09 73.07
C GLU A 25 -22.99 -20.19 72.79
N VAL A 26 -24.23 -19.93 73.18
CA VAL A 26 -25.37 -20.68 72.66
C VAL A 26 -25.39 -20.31 71.19
N LEU A 27 -24.82 -21.19 70.36
CA LEU A 27 -25.20 -21.27 68.96
C LEU A 27 -26.71 -21.50 69.00
N THR A 28 -27.47 -20.44 68.77
CA THR A 28 -28.84 -20.60 68.32
C THR A 28 -28.70 -21.05 66.87
N GLU A 29 -28.47 -22.36 66.68
CA GLU A 29 -28.93 -22.98 65.44
C GLU A 29 -30.43 -22.74 65.44
N MET A 30 -30.83 -21.70 64.69
CA MET A 30 -32.20 -21.57 64.27
C MET A 30 -32.44 -22.84 63.46
N ASN A 31 -33.13 -23.81 64.06
CA ASN A 31 -33.52 -25.02 63.38
C ASN A 31 -34.54 -24.60 62.32
N ILE A 32 -34.04 -24.20 61.15
CA ILE A 32 -34.85 -23.95 59.97
C ILE A 32 -35.34 -25.35 59.60
N LEU A 33 -36.62 -25.62 59.87
CA LEU A 33 -37.23 -26.86 59.44
C LEU A 33 -37.06 -26.93 57.93
N ASN A 34 -36.42 -27.99 57.43
CA ASN A 34 -36.22 -28.17 55.99
C ASN A 34 -37.57 -28.06 55.26
N GLY A 35 -37.63 -27.18 54.26
CA GLY A 35 -38.80 -27.01 53.42
C GLY A 35 -38.59 -27.68 52.07
N PRO A 36 -39.65 -28.12 51.37
CA PRO A 36 -39.48 -28.66 50.03
C PRO A 36 -38.94 -27.57 49.10
N PRO A 37 -38.18 -27.95 48.05
CA PRO A 37 -37.80 -27.03 46.99
C PRO A 37 -39.04 -26.36 46.39
N SER A 38 -38.91 -25.18 45.79
CA SER A 38 -40.04 -24.45 45.21
C SER A 38 -39.84 -24.14 43.73
N LEU A 39 -40.90 -24.30 42.93
CA LEU A 39 -40.91 -23.86 41.53
C LEU A 39 -41.16 -22.36 41.50
N ILE A 40 -40.14 -21.57 41.15
CA ILE A 40 -40.21 -20.11 41.17
C ILE A 40 -40.74 -19.50 39.88
N GLN A 41 -40.69 -20.24 38.77
CA GLN A 41 -41.29 -19.85 37.49
C GLN A 41 -41.58 -21.07 36.62
N ASN A 42 -42.53 -20.94 35.67
CA ASN A 42 -42.86 -22.04 34.76
C ASN A 42 -41.73 -22.29 33.76
N ILE A 43 -41.42 -23.57 33.53
CA ILE A 43 -40.53 -24.02 32.46
C ILE A 43 -41.28 -23.88 31.12
N PRO A 44 -40.67 -23.24 30.10
CA PRO A 44 -41.30 -23.04 28.80
C PRO A 44 -41.42 -24.35 28.02
N ASN A 45 -42.32 -24.37 27.04
CA ASN A 45 -42.42 -25.47 26.08
C ASN A 45 -41.26 -25.39 25.07
N PHE A 46 -40.86 -26.55 24.53
CA PHE A 46 -39.78 -26.65 23.55
C PHE A 46 -40.32 -27.18 22.23
N THR A 47 -39.89 -26.58 21.13
CA THR A 47 -40.20 -27.04 19.76
C THR A 47 -38.92 -27.12 18.94
N TRP A 48 -38.69 -28.23 18.26
CA TRP A 48 -37.52 -28.39 17.38
C TRP A 48 -37.80 -29.40 16.26
N ALA A 49 -36.88 -29.45 15.29
CA ALA A 49 -36.97 -30.27 14.09
C ALA A 49 -36.85 -31.78 14.37
N THR A 50 -37.56 -32.60 13.57
CA THR A 50 -37.33 -34.04 13.52
C THR A 50 -35.85 -34.36 13.25
N ASN A 51 -35.32 -35.39 13.90
CA ASN A 51 -33.93 -35.86 13.76
C ASN A 51 -32.84 -34.92 14.30
N GLU A 52 -33.19 -33.83 14.97
CA GLU A 52 -32.22 -32.96 15.66
C GLU A 52 -32.29 -33.19 17.19
N ASN A 53 -31.15 -33.08 17.86
CA ASN A 53 -31.06 -33.13 19.32
C ASN A 53 -31.01 -31.70 19.88
N LEU A 54 -31.77 -31.45 20.96
CA LEU A 54 -31.72 -30.16 21.63
C LEU A 54 -30.78 -30.27 22.85
N ILE A 55 -29.51 -29.94 22.65
CA ILE A 55 -28.45 -30.08 23.65
C ILE A 55 -28.35 -28.80 24.50
N ASN A 56 -28.23 -28.96 25.83
CA ASN A 56 -28.16 -27.86 26.80
C ASN A 56 -29.31 -26.84 26.62
N ALA A 57 -30.53 -27.35 26.45
CA ALA A 57 -31.72 -26.56 26.12
C ALA A 57 -32.01 -25.48 27.17
N PHE A 58 -31.83 -25.81 28.46
CA PHE A 58 -31.99 -24.91 29.59
C PHE A 58 -31.35 -25.48 30.86
N ASN A 59 -31.28 -24.65 31.90
CA ASN A 59 -30.78 -25.01 33.22
C ASN A 59 -31.91 -24.94 34.28
N LEU A 60 -32.06 -25.98 35.08
CA LEU A 60 -33.12 -26.14 36.09
C LEU A 60 -32.95 -25.25 37.33
N ASP A 61 -31.73 -24.80 37.64
CA ASP A 61 -31.47 -23.87 38.76
C ASP A 61 -32.14 -22.50 38.53
N ASN A 62 -32.52 -22.20 37.28
CA ASN A 62 -33.29 -21.01 36.96
C ASN A 62 -34.79 -21.12 37.30
N TYR A 63 -35.28 -22.32 37.61
CA TYR A 63 -36.71 -22.62 37.76
C TYR A 63 -37.05 -23.16 39.14
N PHE A 64 -36.10 -23.79 39.83
CA PHE A 64 -36.27 -24.28 41.18
C PHE A 64 -35.37 -23.52 42.16
N LEU A 65 -35.88 -23.31 43.37
CA LEU A 65 -35.13 -22.68 44.46
C LEU A 65 -35.44 -23.40 45.77
N ASP A 66 -34.38 -23.67 46.52
CA ASP A 66 -34.44 -24.07 47.92
C ASP A 66 -34.24 -22.86 48.82
N SER A 67 -35.14 -22.62 49.77
CA SER A 67 -35.09 -21.45 50.66
C SER A 67 -33.93 -21.50 51.66
N GLU A 68 -33.48 -22.71 51.97
CA GLU A 68 -32.43 -23.03 52.92
C GLU A 68 -31.05 -23.13 52.25
N GLY A 69 -31.02 -23.15 50.92
CA GLY A 69 -29.82 -23.16 50.10
C GLY A 69 -29.18 -24.55 49.98
N LEU A 70 -29.98 -25.62 50.12
CA LEU A 70 -29.52 -26.98 49.90
C LEU A 70 -29.29 -27.27 48.41
N ASP A 71 -28.35 -28.18 48.14
CA ASP A 71 -28.04 -28.63 46.78
C ASP A 71 -29.19 -29.47 46.23
N LEU A 72 -29.71 -29.09 45.07
CA LEU A 72 -30.84 -29.77 44.43
C LEU A 72 -30.39 -30.86 43.47
N VAL A 73 -31.01 -32.03 43.60
CA VAL A 73 -30.90 -33.16 42.68
C VAL A 73 -32.12 -33.19 41.78
N TYR A 74 -31.89 -33.20 40.47
CA TYR A 74 -32.95 -33.15 39.48
C TYR A 74 -33.23 -34.48 38.82
N SER A 75 -34.50 -34.74 38.54
CA SER A 75 -34.94 -35.86 37.71
C SER A 75 -36.10 -35.43 36.81
N SER A 76 -36.51 -36.30 35.89
CA SER A 76 -37.64 -36.05 34.99
C SER A 76 -38.54 -37.27 34.88
N SER A 77 -39.81 -37.05 34.53
CA SER A 77 -40.71 -38.13 34.17
C SER A 77 -40.24 -38.78 32.86
N SER A 78 -40.44 -40.09 32.72
CA SER A 78 -40.16 -40.76 31.45
C SER A 78 -41.08 -40.24 30.34
N THR A 79 -40.56 -40.17 29.11
CA THR A 79 -41.35 -39.98 27.89
C THR A 79 -41.18 -41.19 26.98
N SER A 80 -42.07 -41.37 26.00
CA SER A 80 -42.02 -42.57 25.14
C SER A 80 -41.01 -42.44 24.00
N ASN A 81 -40.85 -41.23 23.45
CA ASN A 81 -40.06 -41.01 22.24
C ASN A 81 -38.92 -40.01 22.37
N ILE A 82 -38.75 -39.36 23.53
CA ILE A 82 -37.70 -38.36 23.76
C ILE A 82 -36.91 -38.72 25.02
N THR A 83 -35.65 -39.09 24.84
CA THR A 83 -34.76 -39.32 25.99
C THR A 83 -34.37 -37.96 26.58
N VAL A 84 -34.71 -37.74 27.84
CA VAL A 84 -34.34 -36.54 28.61
C VAL A 84 -33.08 -36.87 29.40
N LEU A 85 -32.01 -36.13 29.16
CA LEU A 85 -30.76 -36.25 29.92
C LEU A 85 -30.56 -34.98 30.75
N ILE A 86 -30.38 -35.16 32.05
CA ILE A 86 -30.05 -34.07 32.97
C ILE A 86 -28.62 -34.31 33.45
N ASN A 87 -27.72 -33.36 33.17
CA ASN A 87 -26.35 -33.39 33.65
C ASN A 87 -26.16 -32.23 34.62
N ASN A 88 -26.04 -32.55 35.92
CA ASN A 88 -26.21 -31.61 37.03
C ASN A 88 -27.58 -30.93 36.95
N SER A 89 -27.64 -29.68 36.46
CA SER A 89 -28.88 -28.92 36.26
C SER A 89 -29.21 -28.63 34.79
N ASN A 90 -28.33 -28.96 33.84
CA ASN A 90 -28.56 -28.72 32.41
C ASN A 90 -29.35 -29.87 31.76
N VAL A 91 -30.39 -29.52 31.03
CA VAL A 91 -31.29 -30.47 30.37
C VAL A 91 -31.00 -30.55 28.88
N SER A 92 -30.95 -31.78 28.34
CA SER A 92 -30.85 -32.06 26.91
C SER A 92 -31.92 -33.07 26.47
N PHE A 93 -32.40 -32.92 25.24
CA PHE A 93 -33.43 -33.78 24.66
C PHE A 93 -32.92 -34.53 23.42
N TYR A 94 -33.11 -35.84 23.42
CA TYR A 94 -32.71 -36.74 22.35
C TYR A 94 -33.95 -37.50 21.84
N PRO A 95 -34.65 -36.98 20.81
CA PRO A 95 -35.78 -37.68 20.22
C PRO A 95 -35.31 -38.96 19.50
N ASN A 96 -36.16 -39.98 19.48
CA ASN A 96 -35.97 -41.17 18.66
C ASN A 96 -35.85 -40.77 17.17
N LEU A 97 -35.05 -41.52 16.42
CA LEU A 97 -34.87 -41.28 14.99
C LEU A 97 -36.24 -41.30 14.27
N ASN A 98 -36.47 -40.27 13.45
CA ASN A 98 -37.69 -39.99 12.70
C ASN A 98 -38.95 -39.73 13.54
N PHE A 99 -38.84 -39.54 14.85
CA PHE A 99 -39.99 -39.16 15.66
C PHE A 99 -40.46 -37.75 15.28
N ALA A 100 -41.76 -37.62 15.04
CA ALA A 100 -42.48 -36.37 14.90
C ALA A 100 -43.76 -36.48 15.75
N GLY A 101 -43.97 -35.54 16.66
CA GLY A 101 -45.10 -35.53 17.58
C GLY A 101 -44.82 -34.69 18.82
N THR A 102 -45.82 -34.63 19.69
CA THR A 102 -45.71 -33.92 20.97
C THR A 102 -45.64 -34.92 22.11
N GLU A 103 -44.65 -34.77 22.99
CA GLU A 103 -44.53 -35.46 24.27
C GLU A 103 -44.68 -34.44 25.41
N THR A 104 -44.93 -34.93 26.61
CA THR A 104 -45.00 -34.07 27.79
C THR A 104 -44.09 -34.61 28.89
N VAL A 105 -43.45 -33.71 29.61
CA VAL A 105 -42.53 -34.06 30.70
C VAL A 105 -42.78 -33.19 31.93
N PHE A 106 -42.60 -33.77 33.10
CA PHE A 106 -42.42 -33.08 34.37
C PHE A 106 -40.95 -33.17 34.81
N PHE A 107 -40.44 -32.10 35.40
CA PHE A 107 -39.16 -32.09 36.10
C PHE A 107 -39.40 -32.10 37.60
N TYR A 108 -38.52 -32.79 38.32
CA TYR A 108 -38.57 -32.89 39.77
C TYR A 108 -37.27 -32.35 40.36
N ALA A 109 -37.38 -31.57 41.43
CA ALA A 109 -36.26 -31.12 42.24
C ALA A 109 -36.37 -31.75 43.64
N SER A 110 -35.27 -32.29 44.15
CA SER A 110 -35.16 -32.92 45.46
C SER A 110 -34.00 -32.31 46.23
N ASP A 111 -34.22 -31.94 47.48
CA ASP A 111 -33.17 -31.54 48.43
C ASP A 111 -32.58 -32.76 49.20
N GLY A 112 -33.04 -33.97 48.88
CA GLY A 112 -32.67 -35.22 49.55
C GLY A 112 -33.71 -35.72 50.57
N GLU A 113 -34.63 -34.86 51.03
CA GLU A 113 -35.70 -35.21 51.97
C GLU A 113 -37.10 -35.03 51.36
N GLU A 114 -37.35 -33.89 50.73
CA GLU A 114 -38.61 -33.53 50.09
C GLU A 114 -38.43 -33.22 48.60
N ASN A 115 -39.53 -33.29 47.85
CA ASN A 115 -39.53 -33.15 46.40
C ASN A 115 -40.58 -32.14 45.94
N SER A 116 -40.24 -31.40 44.89
CA SER A 116 -41.18 -30.56 44.16
C SER A 116 -41.25 -30.90 42.68
N THR A 117 -42.41 -30.64 42.09
CA THR A 117 -42.72 -30.96 40.70
C THR A 117 -42.92 -29.68 39.90
N SER A 118 -42.43 -29.65 38.65
CA SER A 118 -42.63 -28.53 37.73
C SER A 118 -44.06 -28.43 37.19
N ASN A 119 -44.35 -27.39 36.41
CA ASN A 119 -45.47 -27.40 35.47
C ASN A 119 -45.28 -28.49 34.40
N LEU A 120 -46.36 -28.85 33.71
CA LEU A 120 -46.31 -29.72 32.53
C LEU A 120 -45.60 -28.99 31.38
N VAL A 121 -44.53 -29.59 30.85
CA VAL A 121 -43.75 -29.04 29.73
C VAL A 121 -44.07 -29.83 28.47
N TYR A 122 -44.45 -29.14 27.40
CA TYR A 122 -44.69 -29.75 26.09
C TYR A 122 -43.40 -29.75 25.27
N LEU A 123 -43.04 -30.93 24.75
CA LEU A 123 -41.91 -31.16 23.85
C LEU A 123 -42.47 -31.49 22.47
N ASN A 124 -42.42 -30.54 21.55
CA ASN A 124 -42.97 -30.68 20.22
C ASN A 124 -41.86 -30.92 19.19
N VAL A 125 -41.76 -32.14 18.69
CA VAL A 125 -40.84 -32.49 17.61
C VAL A 125 -41.63 -32.47 16.31
N GLY A 126 -41.43 -31.43 15.51
CA GLY A 126 -42.22 -31.19 14.31
C GLY A 126 -41.38 -31.33 13.04
N THR A 127 -42.03 -31.68 11.94
CA THR A 127 -41.48 -31.38 10.61
C THR A 127 -41.69 -29.89 10.39
N ASP A 128 -40.62 -29.09 10.48
CA ASP A 128 -40.69 -27.74 9.98
C ASP A 128 -40.68 -27.77 8.45
N THR A 129 -41.63 -27.10 7.84
CA THR A 129 -41.75 -27.01 6.38
C THR A 129 -41.72 -25.56 5.91
N GLU A 130 -41.70 -24.60 6.84
CA GLU A 130 -41.59 -23.19 6.51
C GLU A 130 -40.11 -22.82 6.48
N PRO A 131 -39.61 -22.22 5.39
CA PRO A 131 -38.24 -21.76 5.35
C PRO A 131 -38.09 -20.39 6.05
N PRO A 132 -36.85 -20.00 6.40
CA PRO A 132 -36.57 -18.69 6.97
C PRO A 132 -37.12 -17.54 6.12
N LYS A 133 -37.64 -16.49 6.76
CA LYS A 133 -38.16 -15.29 6.10
C LYS A 133 -37.23 -14.13 6.39
N TYR A 134 -36.83 -13.39 5.36
CA TYR A 134 -36.03 -12.18 5.55
C TYR A 134 -36.93 -10.95 5.63
N SER A 135 -36.59 -10.01 6.51
CA SER A 135 -37.35 -8.77 6.74
C SER A 135 -36.54 -7.51 6.41
N PHE A 136 -35.21 -7.63 6.26
CA PHE A 136 -34.32 -6.53 5.92
C PHE A 136 -33.19 -6.98 4.99
N LEU A 137 -32.75 -6.07 4.11
CA LEU A 137 -31.54 -6.18 3.31
C LEU A 137 -30.84 -4.82 3.26
N GLY A 138 -29.53 -4.80 3.54
CA GLY A 138 -28.78 -3.55 3.58
C GLY A 138 -27.29 -3.69 3.32
N LYS A 139 -26.65 -2.53 3.16
CA LYS A 139 -25.20 -2.36 2.97
C LYS A 139 -24.70 -1.13 3.74
N SER A 140 -23.47 -1.16 4.26
CA SER A 140 -22.92 -0.13 5.16
C SER A 140 -22.68 1.24 4.53
N ILE A 141 -22.46 1.31 3.22
CA ILE A 141 -22.18 2.56 2.49
C ILE A 141 -23.05 2.72 1.23
N SER A 142 -23.42 3.96 0.90
CA SER A 142 -24.29 4.29 -0.23
C SER A 142 -23.54 4.38 -1.56
N GLU A 143 -22.48 5.19 -1.61
CA GLU A 143 -21.57 5.31 -2.74
C GLU A 143 -20.39 4.36 -2.57
N ILE A 144 -20.25 3.43 -3.51
CA ILE A 144 -19.23 2.38 -3.46
C ILE A 144 -18.24 2.61 -4.58
N TYR A 145 -17.00 2.88 -4.22
CA TYR A 145 -15.89 2.90 -5.16
C TYR A 145 -15.20 1.54 -5.19
N GLN A 146 -14.45 1.24 -6.25
CA GLN A 146 -13.53 0.11 -6.27
C GLN A 146 -12.62 0.19 -5.03
N ASN A 147 -12.33 -0.96 -4.41
CA ASN A 147 -11.62 -1.16 -3.15
C ASN A 147 -12.35 -0.81 -1.86
N SER A 148 -13.59 -0.32 -1.90
CA SER A 148 -14.33 -0.07 -0.67
C SER A 148 -14.63 -1.40 0.04
N TYR A 149 -14.44 -1.43 1.35
CA TYR A 149 -14.97 -2.51 2.18
C TYR A 149 -16.43 -2.22 2.49
N VAL A 150 -17.30 -3.15 2.09
CA VAL A 150 -18.75 -3.01 2.25
C VAL A 150 -19.25 -4.16 3.11
N THR A 151 -19.95 -3.84 4.18
CA THR A 151 -20.65 -4.82 5.01
C THR A 151 -22.06 -4.96 4.48
N PHE A 152 -22.45 -6.18 4.13
CA PHE A 152 -23.79 -6.55 3.68
C PHE A 152 -24.51 -7.25 4.81
N SER A 153 -25.81 -7.01 4.96
CA SER A 153 -26.56 -7.64 6.05
C SER A 153 -28.02 -7.94 5.67
N ALA A 154 -28.58 -8.96 6.32
CA ALA A 154 -30.00 -9.31 6.23
C ALA A 154 -30.52 -9.82 7.58
N ILE A 155 -31.75 -9.44 7.94
CA ILE A 155 -32.44 -9.95 9.14
C ILE A 155 -33.32 -11.12 8.72
N TRP A 156 -33.21 -12.22 9.45
CA TRP A 156 -33.95 -13.46 9.23
C TRP A 156 -34.79 -13.82 10.44
N ASP A 157 -35.99 -14.32 10.18
CA ASP A 157 -36.96 -14.80 11.14
C ASP A 157 -37.44 -16.20 10.72
N ASP A 158 -37.59 -17.10 11.67
CA ASP A 158 -38.01 -18.49 11.46
C ASP A 158 -38.95 -18.95 12.59
N ASN A 159 -39.82 -19.91 12.33
CA ASN A 159 -40.80 -20.42 13.29
C ASN A 159 -40.21 -21.46 14.26
N VAL A 160 -39.09 -22.12 13.91
CA VAL A 160 -38.46 -23.14 14.77
C VAL A 160 -37.03 -22.79 15.10
N GLY A 161 -36.19 -22.50 14.12
CA GLY A 161 -34.80 -22.12 14.37
C GLY A 161 -33.91 -22.11 13.15
N LEU A 162 -33.09 -21.07 13.06
CA LEU A 162 -32.05 -20.83 12.05
C LEU A 162 -30.81 -21.72 12.30
N LYS A 163 -30.08 -22.04 11.24
CA LYS A 163 -28.86 -22.88 11.28
C LYS A 163 -27.65 -22.25 10.58
N GLU A 164 -27.81 -21.84 9.33
CA GLU A 164 -26.71 -21.25 8.54
C GLU A 164 -27.21 -20.23 7.52
N TYR A 165 -26.34 -19.29 7.14
CA TYR A 165 -26.57 -18.38 6.03
C TYR A 165 -25.42 -18.39 5.04
N THR A 166 -25.72 -18.09 3.79
CA THR A 166 -24.76 -17.93 2.70
C THR A 166 -24.87 -16.52 2.12
N PHE A 167 -23.78 -15.77 2.14
CA PHE A 167 -23.62 -14.54 1.37
C PHE A 167 -23.09 -14.86 -0.03
N SER A 168 -23.76 -14.36 -1.06
CA SER A 168 -23.38 -14.56 -2.47
C SER A 168 -23.14 -13.22 -3.14
N ILE A 169 -22.01 -13.09 -3.85
CA ILE A 169 -21.66 -11.86 -4.58
C ILE A 169 -21.09 -12.17 -5.97
N ASN A 170 -21.44 -11.34 -6.95
CA ASN A 170 -20.91 -11.36 -8.30
C ASN A 170 -20.39 -9.97 -8.68
N GLN A 171 -19.08 -9.87 -8.94
CA GLN A 171 -18.36 -8.62 -9.20
C GLN A 171 -17.93 -8.44 -10.66
N GLY A 172 -18.68 -9.03 -11.62
CA GLY A 172 -18.39 -8.92 -13.06
C GLY A 172 -18.04 -10.25 -13.74
N GLY A 173 -18.42 -11.38 -13.14
CA GLY A 173 -18.16 -12.72 -13.65
C GLY A 173 -19.12 -13.75 -13.06
N THR A 174 -18.59 -14.67 -12.24
CA THR A 174 -19.34 -15.74 -11.58
C THR A 174 -19.73 -15.36 -10.15
N TRP A 175 -20.73 -16.06 -9.61
CA TRP A 175 -21.11 -15.98 -8.20
C TRP A 175 -20.06 -16.66 -7.32
N ILE A 176 -19.69 -16.00 -6.22
CA ILE A 176 -18.86 -16.54 -5.15
C ILE A 176 -19.70 -16.57 -3.88
N ASN A 177 -19.67 -17.68 -3.15
CA ASN A 177 -20.52 -17.96 -1.98
C ASN A 177 -19.66 -18.08 -0.71
N TYR A 178 -20.14 -17.49 0.38
CA TYR A 178 -19.52 -17.51 1.71
C TYR A 178 -20.56 -17.96 2.74
N THR A 179 -20.36 -19.11 3.39
CA THR A 179 -21.34 -19.71 4.32
C THR A 179 -20.85 -19.63 5.77
N ASN A 180 -21.73 -19.17 6.67
CA ASN A 180 -21.48 -19.02 8.10
C ASN A 180 -22.66 -19.60 8.92
N LEU A 181 -22.40 -20.02 10.15
CA LEU A 181 -23.42 -20.51 11.08
C LEU A 181 -24.09 -19.36 11.83
N PHE A 182 -25.38 -19.54 12.16
CA PHE A 182 -26.13 -18.65 13.05
C PHE A 182 -27.35 -19.40 13.63
N ASN A 183 -27.82 -18.99 14.82
CA ASN A 183 -28.80 -19.76 15.58
C ASN A 183 -29.98 -18.88 16.06
N GLY A 184 -30.99 -19.52 16.67
CA GLY A 184 -32.16 -18.86 17.23
C GLY A 184 -33.29 -18.71 16.21
N ILE A 185 -34.43 -18.17 16.65
CA ILE A 185 -35.61 -17.95 15.78
C ILE A 185 -35.56 -16.62 15.01
N GLN A 186 -34.66 -15.71 15.41
CA GLN A 186 -34.40 -14.46 14.71
C GLN A 186 -32.91 -14.13 14.81
N ASN A 187 -32.28 -13.74 13.70
CA ASN A 187 -30.86 -13.38 13.70
C ASN A 187 -30.47 -12.46 12.52
N LEU A 188 -29.33 -11.78 12.63
CA LEU A 188 -28.74 -10.93 11.60
C LEU A 188 -27.59 -11.68 10.91
N SER A 189 -27.75 -11.98 9.63
CA SER A 189 -26.61 -12.36 8.78
C SER A 189 -25.83 -11.11 8.37
N SER A 190 -24.49 -11.16 8.43
CA SER A 190 -23.61 -10.04 8.07
C SER A 190 -22.30 -10.51 7.47
N TYR A 191 -21.88 -9.92 6.35
CA TYR A 191 -20.61 -10.27 5.69
C TYR A 191 -19.92 -9.03 5.11
N THR A 192 -18.62 -8.86 5.38
CA THR A 192 -17.82 -7.73 4.86
C THR A 192 -16.97 -8.19 3.68
N LYS A 193 -17.13 -7.52 2.53
CA LYS A 193 -16.36 -7.81 1.31
C LYS A 193 -15.74 -6.53 0.74
N GLN A 194 -14.48 -6.64 0.33
CA GLN A 194 -13.84 -5.60 -0.48
C GLN A 194 -14.30 -5.70 -1.94
N ILE A 195 -14.71 -4.57 -2.51
CA ILE A 195 -15.22 -4.50 -3.87
C ILE A 195 -14.09 -4.45 -4.89
N SER A 196 -13.92 -5.50 -5.68
CA SER A 196 -12.88 -5.60 -6.72
C SER A 196 -13.36 -5.12 -8.10
N ALA A 197 -14.68 -5.05 -8.31
CA ALA A 197 -15.27 -4.58 -9.57
C ALA A 197 -14.83 -3.16 -9.93
N GLY A 198 -14.46 -2.94 -11.20
CA GLY A 198 -14.03 -1.64 -11.72
C GLY A 198 -15.14 -0.60 -11.73
N GLY A 199 -14.78 0.69 -11.66
CA GLY A 199 -15.74 1.79 -11.80
C GLY A 199 -16.62 1.64 -13.05
N GLY A 200 -17.93 1.82 -12.90
CA GLY A 200 -18.95 1.62 -13.93
C GLY A 200 -19.51 0.19 -14.01
N SER A 201 -18.89 -0.77 -13.33
CA SER A 201 -19.37 -2.15 -13.27
C SER A 201 -20.56 -2.28 -12.34
N THR A 202 -21.49 -3.19 -12.64
CA THR A 202 -22.59 -3.54 -11.74
C THR A 202 -22.22 -4.76 -10.92
N VAL A 203 -22.29 -4.65 -9.60
CA VAL A 203 -22.09 -5.75 -8.66
C VAL A 203 -23.45 -6.25 -8.20
N TYR A 204 -23.64 -7.57 -8.20
CA TYR A 204 -24.86 -8.23 -7.71
C TYR A 204 -24.57 -9.00 -6.42
N TRP A 205 -25.53 -9.05 -5.50
CA TRP A 205 -25.40 -9.78 -4.25
C TRP A 205 -26.75 -10.24 -3.70
N TYR A 206 -26.75 -11.29 -2.88
CA TYR A 206 -27.92 -11.74 -2.11
C TYR A 206 -27.48 -12.58 -0.91
N PHE A 207 -28.41 -12.86 0.01
CA PHE A 207 -28.24 -13.84 1.08
C PHE A 207 -29.19 -15.02 0.88
N CYS A 208 -28.78 -16.22 1.26
CA CYS A 208 -29.69 -17.32 1.58
C CYS A 208 -29.54 -17.70 3.04
N ALA A 209 -30.63 -18.13 3.67
CA ALA A 209 -30.61 -18.75 4.98
C ALA A 209 -31.24 -20.13 4.92
N LYS A 210 -30.80 -20.97 5.84
CA LYS A 210 -31.29 -22.32 6.04
C LYS A 210 -31.60 -22.53 7.52
N ASP A 211 -32.75 -23.15 7.78
CA ASP A 211 -33.18 -23.52 9.12
C ASP A 211 -32.58 -24.86 9.58
N THR A 212 -32.93 -25.25 10.79
CA THR A 212 -32.56 -26.53 11.41
C THR A 212 -33.18 -27.74 10.71
N SER A 213 -34.32 -27.59 10.04
CA SER A 213 -34.98 -28.63 9.22
C SER A 213 -34.51 -28.68 7.78
N SER A 214 -33.49 -27.89 7.43
CA SER A 214 -32.95 -27.75 6.08
C SER A 214 -33.85 -27.08 5.04
N ASN A 215 -34.96 -26.44 5.43
CA ASN A 215 -35.65 -25.56 4.50
C ASN A 215 -34.81 -24.29 4.31
N SER A 216 -34.82 -23.77 3.08
CA SER A 216 -34.01 -22.62 2.72
C SER A 216 -34.81 -21.59 1.97
N ASN A 217 -34.42 -20.34 2.15
CA ASN A 217 -34.95 -19.21 1.41
C ASN A 217 -33.80 -18.26 1.06
N CYS A 218 -33.95 -17.57 -0.05
CA CYS A 218 -32.99 -16.59 -0.50
C CYS A 218 -33.64 -15.22 -0.64
N SER A 219 -32.88 -14.20 -0.29
CA SER A 219 -33.26 -12.83 -0.51
C SER A 219 -33.33 -12.52 -2.01
N SER A 220 -34.05 -11.46 -2.36
CA SER A 220 -33.97 -10.93 -3.73
C SER A 220 -32.53 -10.52 -4.07
N THR A 221 -32.15 -10.70 -5.33
CA THR A 221 -30.86 -10.22 -5.83
C THR A 221 -30.85 -8.70 -5.83
N GLN A 222 -29.92 -8.14 -5.07
CA GLN A 222 -29.64 -6.71 -5.02
C GLN A 222 -28.48 -6.37 -5.95
N SER A 223 -28.39 -5.12 -6.36
CA SER A 223 -27.27 -4.64 -7.16
C SER A 223 -26.89 -3.20 -6.84
N PHE A 224 -25.63 -2.86 -7.08
CA PHE A 224 -25.16 -1.47 -7.11
C PHE A 224 -24.14 -1.27 -8.23
N VAL A 225 -24.03 -0.03 -8.69
CA VAL A 225 -23.00 0.36 -9.66
C VAL A 225 -21.79 0.88 -8.91
N VAL A 226 -20.60 0.40 -9.25
CA VAL A 226 -19.35 0.93 -8.70
C VAL A 226 -19.14 2.34 -9.24
N SER A 227 -19.04 3.32 -8.37
CA SER A 227 -18.83 4.72 -8.74
C SER A 227 -17.50 4.87 -9.49
N THR A 228 -17.55 5.52 -10.66
CA THR A 228 -16.35 5.92 -11.41
C THR A 228 -15.73 7.16 -10.78
N ARG A 229 -14.40 7.16 -10.60
CA ARG A 229 -13.68 8.42 -10.35
C ARG A 229 -13.50 9.13 -11.69
N THR A 230 -14.09 10.30 -11.85
CA THR A 230 -13.89 11.14 -13.03
C THR A 230 -12.49 11.75 -12.98
N PHE A 231 -11.64 11.33 -13.91
CA PHE A 231 -10.34 11.96 -14.15
C PHE A 231 -10.54 13.14 -15.10
N ILE A 232 -10.13 14.33 -14.68
CA ILE A 232 -9.85 15.41 -15.62
C ILE A 232 -8.40 15.19 -16.04
N THR A 233 -8.18 14.60 -17.21
CA THR A 233 -6.86 14.61 -17.83
C THR A 233 -6.47 16.06 -18.12
N PRO A 234 -5.27 16.54 -17.76
CA PRO A 234 -4.74 17.77 -18.30
C PRO A 234 -4.79 17.69 -19.83
N PRO A 235 -5.18 18.76 -20.54
CA PRO A 235 -5.26 18.73 -21.99
C PRO A 235 -3.90 18.35 -22.55
N SER A 236 -3.86 17.23 -23.27
CA SER A 236 -2.75 16.89 -24.15
C SER A 236 -2.54 18.07 -25.10
N SER A 237 -1.34 18.64 -25.11
CA SER A 237 -0.93 19.67 -26.05
C SER A 237 -0.90 19.08 -27.47
N SER A 238 -2.08 19.03 -28.11
CA SER A 238 -2.18 18.87 -29.55
C SER A 238 -1.75 20.19 -30.19
N SER A 239 -0.52 20.24 -30.68
CA SER A 239 -0.04 21.27 -31.59
C SER A 239 -0.87 21.19 -32.88
N SER A 240 -1.89 22.03 -32.97
CA SER A 240 -2.56 22.32 -34.23
C SER A 240 -1.75 23.39 -34.95
N ASN A 241 -0.99 22.96 -35.95
CA ASN A 241 -0.49 23.86 -36.98
C ASN A 241 -1.70 24.31 -37.83
N SER A 242 -2.11 25.56 -37.65
CA SER A 242 -2.96 26.26 -38.61
C SER A 242 -2.10 27.19 -39.44
N ASP A 243 -1.79 26.75 -40.66
CA ASP A 243 -1.40 27.64 -41.75
C ASP A 243 -2.53 28.63 -42.03
N SER A 244 -2.23 29.93 -42.01
CA SER A 244 -2.98 30.89 -42.81
C SER A 244 -2.08 32.05 -43.22
N SER A 245 -2.10 32.30 -44.53
CA SER A 245 -1.31 33.28 -45.24
C SER A 245 -2.12 34.56 -45.49
N SER A 246 -1.38 35.67 -45.53
CA SER A 246 -1.65 36.96 -46.21
C SER A 246 -2.66 37.96 -45.61
N SER A 247 -2.17 39.14 -45.21
CA SER A 247 -2.08 40.30 -46.12
C SER A 247 -1.47 41.56 -45.46
N SER A 248 -0.77 42.31 -46.32
CA SER A 248 0.01 43.54 -46.19
C SER A 248 -0.59 44.75 -45.45
N SER A 249 0.25 45.54 -44.75
CA SER A 249 0.57 46.93 -45.17
C SER A 249 1.64 47.65 -44.31
N SER A 250 2.45 48.45 -45.02
CA SER A 250 3.21 49.67 -44.64
C SER A 250 4.48 49.61 -43.78
N PHE A 251 5.59 49.79 -44.50
CA PHE A 251 6.85 50.45 -44.15
C PHE A 251 6.82 51.47 -42.98
N ALA A 252 7.71 51.24 -42.00
CA ALA A 252 8.60 52.27 -41.46
C ALA A 252 9.87 51.60 -40.89
N LYS A 253 11.02 51.95 -41.46
CA LYS A 253 12.35 51.57 -40.98
C LYS A 253 12.57 52.15 -39.58
N ASN A 254 12.73 51.29 -38.58
CA ASN A 254 13.52 51.57 -37.38
C ASN A 254 14.39 50.34 -37.10
N PHE A 255 15.70 50.48 -37.29
CA PHE A 255 16.70 49.52 -36.82
C PHE A 255 16.74 49.60 -35.29
N ILE A 256 15.93 48.77 -34.63
CA ILE A 256 16.12 48.41 -33.22
C ILE A 256 16.73 47.00 -33.26
N LEU A 257 17.93 46.85 -32.70
CA LEU A 257 18.51 45.54 -32.41
C LEU A 257 17.47 44.73 -31.62
N PRO A 258 17.09 43.51 -32.03
CA PRO A 258 16.20 42.72 -31.21
C PRO A 258 16.93 42.44 -29.91
N ILE A 259 16.45 43.04 -28.83
CA ILE A 259 16.65 42.46 -27.50
C ILE A 259 16.09 41.05 -27.65
N LEU A 260 16.96 40.04 -27.58
CA LEU A 260 16.55 38.65 -27.41
C LEU A 260 15.75 38.61 -26.11
N GLU A 261 14.43 38.82 -26.20
CA GLU A 261 13.51 38.41 -25.14
C GLU A 261 13.75 36.92 -24.98
N ARG A 262 14.44 36.56 -23.89
CA ARG A 262 14.62 35.18 -23.50
C ARG A 262 13.20 34.61 -23.39
N GLU A 263 12.85 33.63 -24.22
CA GLU A 263 11.52 33.01 -24.20
C GLU A 263 11.18 32.63 -22.76
N ARG A 264 10.03 33.06 -22.27
CA ARG A 264 9.56 32.74 -20.92
C ARG A 264 9.28 31.24 -20.86
N VAL A 265 10.03 30.53 -20.03
CA VAL A 265 9.88 29.09 -19.80
C VAL A 265 9.45 28.89 -18.36
N GLU A 266 8.21 28.43 -18.19
CA GLU A 266 7.65 28.08 -16.89
C GLU A 266 7.52 26.57 -16.82
N ASN A 267 8.29 25.92 -15.94
CA ASN A 267 8.28 24.47 -15.80
C ASN A 267 8.90 24.06 -14.45
N PHE A 268 8.47 22.93 -13.90
CA PHE A 268 9.01 22.39 -12.66
C PHE A 268 9.04 20.88 -12.66
N THR A 269 9.94 20.31 -11.84
CA THR A 269 10.10 18.87 -11.65
C THR A 269 9.94 18.49 -10.18
N LEU A 270 9.67 17.21 -9.95
CA LEU A 270 9.45 16.61 -8.64
C LEU A 270 10.45 15.47 -8.43
N SER A 271 10.87 15.24 -7.19
CA SER A 271 11.77 14.11 -6.86
C SER A 271 11.08 12.75 -6.83
N VAL A 272 9.75 12.72 -6.78
CA VAL A 272 8.94 11.51 -6.63
C VAL A 272 7.67 11.62 -7.44
N ASP A 273 7.25 10.51 -8.04
CA ASP A 273 6.03 10.42 -8.84
C ASP A 273 4.87 9.78 -8.06
N SER A 274 5.14 9.10 -6.95
CA SER A 274 4.16 8.46 -6.07
C SER A 274 4.75 8.10 -4.71
N PHE A 275 3.90 7.75 -3.74
CA PHE A 275 4.32 7.16 -2.46
C PHE A 275 3.57 5.85 -2.18
N LEU A 276 4.31 4.81 -1.78
CA LEU A 276 3.80 3.58 -1.16
C LEU A 276 4.33 3.52 0.28
N ILE A 277 3.43 3.46 1.26
CA ILE A 277 3.76 3.58 2.68
C ILE A 277 3.03 2.49 3.47
N SER A 278 3.78 1.57 4.07
CA SER A 278 3.23 0.57 4.99
C SER A 278 3.40 1.01 6.44
N LEU A 279 2.32 0.95 7.20
CA LEU A 279 2.21 1.37 8.60
C LEU A 279 1.32 0.39 9.38
N LYS A 280 1.34 0.53 10.71
CA LYS A 280 0.36 -0.12 11.59
C LYS A 280 -0.71 0.90 12.02
N GLN A 281 -1.86 0.42 12.47
CA GLN A 281 -2.88 1.26 13.11
C GLN A 281 -2.25 2.16 14.20
N GLY A 282 -2.63 3.44 14.21
CA GLY A 282 -2.04 4.44 15.10
C GLY A 282 -0.64 4.93 14.71
N GLY A 283 -0.06 4.42 13.63
CA GLY A 283 1.29 4.76 13.17
C GLY A 283 1.38 6.10 12.46
N SER A 284 2.61 6.57 12.27
CA SER A 284 2.92 7.78 11.51
C SER A 284 4.12 7.57 10.58
N ALA A 285 4.15 8.34 9.49
CA ALA A 285 5.26 8.37 8.54
C ALA A 285 5.55 9.78 8.09
N THR A 286 6.84 10.14 8.07
CA THR A 286 7.31 11.37 7.42
C THR A 286 7.84 11.02 6.02
N ARG A 287 7.45 11.80 5.01
CA ARG A 287 8.00 11.76 3.66
C ARG A 287 8.47 13.14 3.23
N ILE A 288 9.36 13.16 2.25
CA ILE A 288 9.94 14.40 1.72
C ILE A 288 9.71 14.41 0.21
N ILE A 289 9.23 15.54 -0.28
CA ILE A 289 9.20 15.84 -1.71
C ILE A 289 10.08 17.06 -1.99
N GLU A 290 10.92 16.96 -3.01
CA GLU A 290 11.71 18.07 -3.52
C GLU A 290 11.08 18.59 -4.82
N ILE A 291 10.74 19.87 -4.83
CA ILE A 291 10.14 20.59 -5.96
C ILE A 291 11.23 21.50 -6.52
N THR A 292 11.55 21.37 -7.81
CA THR A 292 12.59 22.15 -8.48
C THR A 292 12.00 22.98 -9.62
N ASN A 293 12.19 24.30 -9.56
CA ASN A 293 11.81 25.19 -10.66
C ASN A 293 12.90 25.12 -11.75
N ILE A 294 12.60 24.47 -12.87
CA ILE A 294 13.50 24.34 -14.03
C ILE A 294 13.25 25.41 -15.10
N GLY A 295 12.28 26.29 -14.85
CA GLY A 295 11.99 27.44 -15.69
C GLY A 295 12.96 28.60 -15.49
N ASN A 296 12.70 29.70 -16.20
CA ASN A 296 13.46 30.94 -16.12
C ASN A 296 12.71 32.09 -15.43
N THR A 297 11.52 31.82 -14.88
CA THR A 297 10.76 32.76 -14.04
C THR A 297 10.42 32.14 -12.69
N ASN A 298 10.04 32.98 -11.73
CA ASN A 298 9.61 32.52 -10.42
C ASN A 298 8.24 31.81 -10.53
N LEU A 299 8.08 30.72 -9.79
CA LEU A 299 6.84 29.94 -9.75
C LEU A 299 6.29 29.91 -8.33
N SER A 300 4.98 30.11 -8.20
CA SER A 300 4.26 29.92 -6.94
C SER A 300 3.62 28.54 -6.92
N PHE A 301 3.65 27.92 -5.74
CA PHE A 301 3.15 26.58 -5.48
C PHE A 301 2.17 26.62 -4.34
N ASN A 302 1.09 25.86 -4.45
CA ASN A 302 0.15 25.58 -3.37
C ASN A 302 -0.10 24.07 -3.28
N LEU A 303 0.07 23.50 -2.09
CA LEU A 303 -0.02 22.07 -1.83
C LEU A 303 -1.27 21.79 -1.00
N SER A 304 -2.05 20.80 -1.45
CA SER A 304 -3.27 20.35 -0.78
C SER A 304 -3.48 18.84 -0.97
N PHE A 305 -4.48 18.27 -0.30
CA PHE A 305 -4.86 16.86 -0.46
C PHE A 305 -6.31 16.78 -0.93
N GLU A 306 -6.60 15.91 -1.89
CA GLU A 306 -7.96 15.78 -2.45
C GLU A 306 -8.92 15.11 -1.45
N LYS A 307 -8.49 14.05 -0.78
CA LYS A 307 -9.22 13.33 0.27
C LYS A 307 -8.24 12.70 1.26
N THR A 308 -8.49 12.81 2.56
CA THR A 308 -7.60 12.22 3.57
C THR A 308 -8.13 10.93 4.20
N ASN A 309 -9.33 10.47 3.85
CA ASN A 309 -9.88 9.13 4.19
C ASN A 309 -9.36 8.51 5.50
N GLY A 310 -9.55 9.20 6.63
CA GLY A 310 -9.19 8.68 7.96
C GLY A 310 -7.82 9.07 8.50
N PHE A 311 -6.90 9.63 7.70
CA PHE A 311 -5.61 10.14 8.19
C PHE A 311 -5.56 11.66 8.35
N LYS A 312 -4.64 12.12 9.20
CA LYS A 312 -4.20 13.52 9.27
C LYS A 312 -2.89 13.67 8.52
N ALA A 313 -2.78 14.72 7.71
CA ALA A 313 -1.54 15.07 7.02
C ALA A 313 -1.12 16.50 7.37
N LEU A 314 0.15 16.66 7.73
CA LEU A 314 0.77 17.94 8.05
C LEU A 314 1.86 18.22 7.02
N LEU A 315 1.76 19.37 6.36
CA LEU A 315 2.79 19.88 5.45
C LEU A 315 3.65 20.88 6.19
N SER A 316 4.97 20.80 6.04
CA SER A 316 5.88 21.83 6.57
C SER A 316 5.54 23.21 6.02
N GLU A 317 5.06 23.27 4.78
CA GLU A 317 4.61 24.49 4.14
C GLU A 317 3.58 24.17 3.05
N LYS A 318 2.49 24.94 3.02
CA LYS A 318 1.39 24.75 2.06
C LYS A 318 1.57 25.61 0.81
N GLY A 319 1.95 26.86 0.96
CA GLY A 319 2.11 27.80 -0.14
C GLY A 319 3.47 28.46 -0.12
N PHE A 320 4.16 28.51 -1.25
CA PHE A 320 5.50 29.13 -1.36
C PHE A 320 5.82 29.56 -2.79
N THR A 321 6.83 30.43 -2.94
CA THR A 321 7.38 30.82 -4.24
C THR A 321 8.81 30.33 -4.37
N LEU A 322 9.16 29.81 -5.54
CA LEU A 322 10.50 29.36 -5.91
C LEU A 322 11.05 30.21 -7.05
N GLU A 323 12.25 30.75 -6.85
CA GLU A 323 13.00 31.41 -7.92
C GLU A 323 13.45 30.40 -9.00
N ALA A 324 13.72 30.91 -10.20
CA ALA A 324 14.25 30.10 -11.29
C ALA A 324 15.53 29.34 -10.89
N GLY A 325 15.56 28.03 -11.16
CA GLY A 325 16.69 27.14 -10.83
C GLY A 325 16.81 26.76 -9.35
N LYS A 326 15.87 27.16 -8.48
CA LYS A 326 15.88 26.78 -7.06
C LYS A 326 14.99 25.57 -6.79
N SER A 327 15.38 24.82 -5.76
CA SER A 327 14.67 23.65 -5.25
C SER A 327 14.22 23.88 -3.81
N LYS A 328 13.09 23.29 -3.43
CA LYS A 328 12.59 23.31 -2.05
C LYS A 328 12.13 21.92 -1.64
N LYS A 329 12.54 21.51 -0.44
CA LYS A 329 12.10 20.26 0.20
C LYS A 329 10.91 20.56 1.10
N ILE A 330 9.83 19.84 0.89
CA ILE A 330 8.62 19.89 1.71
C ILE A 330 8.50 18.57 2.45
N THR A 331 8.36 18.62 3.77
CA THR A 331 8.11 17.43 4.58
C THR A 331 6.61 17.24 4.76
N ILE A 332 6.18 15.98 4.74
CA ILE A 332 4.79 15.56 4.87
C ILE A 332 4.71 14.53 5.99
N ASP A 333 4.04 14.87 7.08
CA ASP A 333 3.80 13.95 8.18
C ASP A 333 2.39 13.37 8.07
N PHE A 334 2.31 12.07 7.86
CA PHE A 334 1.07 11.29 7.84
C PHE A 334 0.86 10.65 9.20
N ILE A 335 -0.34 10.82 9.77
CA ILE A 335 -0.71 10.31 11.09
C ILE A 335 -2.05 9.58 10.97
N PHE A 336 -2.06 8.29 11.30
CA PHE A 336 -3.24 7.44 11.28
C PHE A 336 -3.76 7.22 12.71
N PRO A 337 -5.09 7.23 12.93
CA PRO A 337 -5.64 6.96 14.26
C PRO A 337 -5.60 5.45 14.55
N LYS A 338 -5.82 5.06 15.82
CA LYS A 338 -5.69 3.67 16.27
C LYS A 338 -6.90 2.80 15.91
N ASP A 339 -8.05 3.42 15.73
CA ASP A 339 -9.35 2.83 15.41
C ASP A 339 -9.61 2.76 13.90
N ILE A 340 -8.68 3.20 13.05
CA ILE A 340 -8.83 3.04 11.61
C ILE A 340 -8.83 1.57 11.24
N ASP A 341 -9.72 1.14 10.36
CA ASP A 341 -9.73 -0.24 9.88
C ASP A 341 -8.41 -0.61 9.18
N PRO A 342 -7.89 -1.84 9.34
CA PRO A 342 -6.78 -2.31 8.53
C PRO A 342 -7.19 -2.39 7.05
N GLY A 343 -6.33 -1.91 6.16
CA GLY A 343 -6.68 -1.82 4.75
C GLY A 343 -5.71 -0.98 3.94
N GLN A 344 -5.98 -0.89 2.63
CA GLN A 344 -5.24 -0.01 1.73
C GLN A 344 -6.04 1.28 1.47
N TYR A 345 -5.39 2.42 1.69
CA TYR A 345 -5.98 3.75 1.56
C TYR A 345 -5.29 4.53 0.44
N PHE A 346 -6.10 5.20 -0.38
CA PHE A 346 -5.65 5.96 -1.54
C PHE A 346 -5.99 7.43 -1.39
N SER A 347 -5.00 8.30 -1.63
CA SER A 347 -5.14 9.75 -1.61
C SER A 347 -4.27 10.40 -2.68
N LEU A 348 -4.48 11.68 -2.95
CA LEU A 348 -3.71 12.47 -3.91
C LEU A 348 -3.17 13.72 -3.21
N LEU A 349 -1.86 13.93 -3.26
CA LEU A 349 -1.24 15.22 -3.00
C LEU A 349 -1.35 16.06 -4.27
N VAL A 350 -2.06 17.17 -4.17
CA VAL A 350 -2.30 18.12 -5.26
C VAL A 350 -1.29 19.25 -5.13
N ILE A 351 -0.53 19.50 -6.19
CA ILE A 351 0.43 20.60 -6.31
C ILE A 351 -0.10 21.53 -7.40
N ASP A 352 -0.62 22.68 -6.99
CA ASP A 352 -1.08 23.73 -7.88
C ASP A 352 0.03 24.75 -8.14
N SER A 353 0.39 24.96 -9.40
CA SER A 353 1.29 26.02 -9.86
C SER A 353 0.78 26.55 -11.20
N ILE A 354 1.64 26.63 -12.22
CA ILE A 354 1.25 26.92 -13.61
C ILE A 354 0.36 25.84 -14.23
N TYR A 355 0.49 24.61 -13.75
CA TYR A 355 -0.40 23.49 -14.00
C TYR A 355 -0.54 22.68 -12.71
N GLN A 356 -1.60 21.90 -12.61
CA GLN A 356 -1.86 21.03 -11.48
C GLN A 356 -1.16 19.68 -11.71
N ILE A 357 -0.34 19.24 -10.75
CA ILE A 357 0.15 17.86 -10.66
C ILE A 357 -0.56 17.16 -9.50
N LYS A 358 -0.95 15.90 -9.71
CA LYS A 358 -1.47 15.03 -8.66
C LYS A 358 -0.50 13.88 -8.42
N ILE A 359 0.01 13.77 -7.20
CA ILE A 359 0.90 12.69 -6.77
C ILE A 359 0.09 11.67 -5.97
N PRO A 360 -0.01 10.42 -6.44
CA PRO A 360 -0.76 9.41 -5.73
C PRO A 360 -0.02 8.92 -4.47
N LEU A 361 -0.81 8.73 -3.42
CA LEU A 361 -0.40 8.25 -2.11
C LEU A 361 -1.15 6.95 -1.83
N VAL A 362 -0.40 5.89 -1.58
CA VAL A 362 -0.91 4.57 -1.22
C VAL A 362 -0.42 4.23 0.18
N PHE A 363 -1.36 4.00 1.09
CA PHE A 363 -1.08 3.60 2.46
C PHE A 363 -1.58 2.19 2.71
N GLU A 364 -0.76 1.35 3.32
CA GLU A 364 -1.12 0.02 3.78
C GLU A 364 -1.14 0.05 5.30
N ILE A 365 -2.32 -0.07 5.89
CA ILE A 365 -2.51 -0.04 7.33
C ILE A 365 -2.72 -1.47 7.81
N ASN A 366 -1.68 -2.04 8.40
CA ASN A 366 -1.73 -3.34 9.06
C ASN A 366 -2.29 -3.20 10.50
N PRO A 367 -2.88 -4.26 11.07
CA PRO A 367 -3.39 -4.21 12.43
C PRO A 367 -2.29 -3.91 13.45
N LEU A 368 -2.69 -3.37 14.60
CA LEU A 368 -1.75 -3.10 15.70
C LEU A 368 -1.13 -4.40 16.22
N ASN A 369 -1.93 -5.47 16.29
CA ASN A 369 -1.48 -6.80 16.63
C ASN A 369 -0.75 -7.45 15.43
N VAL A 370 0.43 -8.02 15.65
CA VAL A 370 1.38 -8.44 14.60
C VAL A 370 1.50 -9.96 14.53
N ASP A 371 0.44 -10.66 14.93
CA ASP A 371 0.45 -12.12 14.97
C ASP A 371 0.62 -12.72 13.57
N LEU A 372 0.11 -12.05 12.53
CA LEU A 372 0.24 -12.44 11.13
C LEU A 372 1.07 -11.39 10.36
N ASP A 373 2.09 -11.84 9.65
CA ASP A 373 2.92 -11.02 8.75
C ASP A 373 2.79 -11.54 7.32
N LEU A 374 2.81 -10.62 6.36
CA LEU A 374 2.73 -10.92 4.93
C LEU A 374 3.70 -10.01 4.17
N LYS A 375 4.51 -10.61 3.30
CA LYS A 375 5.48 -9.92 2.45
C LYS A 375 5.26 -10.31 1.00
N VAL A 376 5.19 -9.32 0.13
CA VAL A 376 5.14 -9.49 -1.32
C VAL A 376 6.46 -9.04 -1.91
N ASN A 377 7.11 -9.93 -2.66
CA ASN A 377 8.32 -9.62 -3.41
C ASN A 377 8.12 -10.03 -4.87
N ILE A 378 7.97 -9.06 -5.78
CA ILE A 378 7.99 -9.31 -7.22
C ILE A 378 9.40 -9.73 -7.62
N PHE A 379 9.54 -10.80 -8.41
CA PHE A 379 10.87 -11.20 -8.89
C PHE A 379 11.46 -10.11 -9.80
N GLU A 380 12.77 -9.92 -9.75
CA GLU A 380 13.47 -8.80 -10.42
C GLU A 380 13.20 -8.73 -11.92
N GLU A 381 13.07 -9.87 -12.60
CA GLU A 381 12.74 -9.92 -14.03
C GLU A 381 11.32 -9.43 -14.36
N PHE A 382 10.41 -9.39 -13.38
CA PHE A 382 9.04 -8.89 -13.53
C PHE A 382 8.85 -7.48 -12.95
N LYS A 383 9.93 -6.79 -12.54
CA LYS A 383 9.87 -5.38 -12.12
C LYS A 383 9.58 -4.43 -13.29
N ILE A 384 9.91 -4.84 -14.51
CA ILE A 384 9.66 -4.08 -15.74
C ILE A 384 9.18 -5.06 -16.80
N ILE A 385 7.92 -4.95 -17.20
CA ILE A 385 7.26 -5.91 -18.10
C ILE A 385 6.54 -5.21 -19.25
N LYS A 386 6.21 -5.98 -20.29
CA LYS A 386 5.39 -5.51 -21.41
C LYS A 386 3.90 -5.71 -21.15
N PRO A 387 3.02 -4.95 -21.83
CA PRO A 387 1.63 -5.35 -22.00
C PRO A 387 1.54 -6.77 -22.56
N ASN A 388 0.45 -7.48 -22.24
CA ASN A 388 0.20 -8.87 -22.62
C ASN A 388 1.15 -9.94 -22.02
N GLU A 389 1.95 -9.61 -21.01
CA GLU A 389 2.74 -10.58 -20.26
C GLU A 389 2.03 -10.97 -18.94
N PHE A 390 2.77 -11.49 -17.97
CA PHE A 390 2.31 -11.69 -16.60
C PHE A 390 3.36 -11.13 -15.64
N VAL A 391 2.92 -10.70 -14.47
CA VAL A 391 3.80 -10.40 -13.34
C VAL A 391 3.77 -11.58 -12.39
N LYS A 392 4.93 -11.95 -11.85
CA LYS A 392 5.05 -13.00 -10.83
C LYS A 392 5.63 -12.41 -9.55
N ALA A 393 5.05 -12.76 -8.42
CA ALA A 393 5.51 -12.39 -7.09
C ALA A 393 5.61 -13.62 -6.18
N ASN A 394 6.56 -13.55 -5.25
CA ASN A 394 6.68 -14.44 -4.12
C ASN A 394 5.96 -13.80 -2.92
N ILE A 395 5.01 -14.52 -2.34
CA ILE A 395 4.21 -14.10 -1.19
C ILE A 395 4.62 -14.95 0.00
N THR A 396 5.30 -14.36 0.98
CA THR A 396 5.66 -15.02 2.23
C THR A 396 4.68 -14.61 3.31
N ILE A 397 4.07 -15.60 3.96
CA ILE A 397 3.13 -15.41 5.07
C ILE A 397 3.71 -16.13 6.27
N SER A 398 3.70 -15.49 7.43
CA SER A 398 4.20 -16.09 8.68
C SER A 398 3.32 -15.70 9.85
N HIS A 399 3.11 -16.66 10.76
CA HIS A 399 2.40 -16.44 12.02
C HIS A 399 3.36 -16.65 13.19
N VAL A 400 3.24 -15.80 14.23
CA VAL A 400 4.20 -15.78 15.35
C VAL A 400 3.74 -16.63 16.54
N ASN A 401 2.44 -16.91 16.68
CA ASN A 401 1.88 -17.60 17.85
C ASN A 401 1.55 -19.08 17.57
N ASP A 402 1.23 -19.83 18.62
CA ASP A 402 0.93 -21.28 18.53
C ASP A 402 -0.51 -21.58 18.07
N LYS A 403 -1.30 -20.57 17.69
CA LYS A 403 -2.69 -20.73 17.19
C LYS A 403 -2.69 -21.15 15.72
N ILE A 404 -2.10 -22.31 15.44
CA ILE A 404 -1.98 -22.88 14.09
C ILE A 404 -2.57 -24.30 14.08
N PRO A 405 -3.05 -24.81 12.93
CA PRO A 405 -3.08 -24.15 11.63
C PRO A 405 -4.23 -23.14 11.47
N LEU A 406 -4.01 -22.11 10.65
CA LEU A 406 -5.00 -21.09 10.29
C LEU A 406 -5.53 -21.33 8.88
N ASN A 407 -6.85 -21.28 8.70
CA ASN A 407 -7.48 -21.28 7.39
C ASN A 407 -7.65 -19.84 6.92
N LEU A 408 -6.74 -19.38 6.05
CA LEU A 408 -6.74 -18.00 5.58
C LEU A 408 -7.27 -17.90 4.16
N THR A 409 -7.96 -16.80 3.87
CA THR A 409 -8.26 -16.39 2.50
C THR A 409 -7.12 -15.51 2.00
N LEU A 410 -6.40 -15.97 0.96
CA LEU A 410 -5.40 -15.19 0.26
C LEU A 410 -6.02 -14.50 -0.95
N TYR A 411 -6.07 -13.18 -0.91
CA TYR A 411 -6.48 -12.32 -2.02
C TYR A 411 -5.26 -11.58 -2.57
N TYR A 412 -5.08 -11.56 -3.88
CA TYR A 412 -3.99 -10.82 -4.53
C TYR A 412 -4.43 -10.19 -5.85
N ASP A 413 -3.92 -9.00 -6.15
CA ASP A 413 -4.33 -8.21 -7.30
C ASP A 413 -3.18 -7.41 -7.95
N ILE A 414 -3.40 -7.04 -9.22
CA ILE A 414 -2.67 -5.99 -9.92
C ILE A 414 -3.54 -4.74 -9.90
N LYS A 415 -3.00 -3.64 -9.39
CA LYS A 415 -3.68 -2.34 -9.41
C LYS A 415 -2.74 -1.18 -9.63
N ASP A 416 -3.30 -0.04 -10.03
CA ASP A 416 -2.53 1.20 -10.09
C ASP A 416 -2.50 1.94 -8.74
N TYR A 417 -1.74 3.03 -8.70
CA TYR A 417 -1.60 3.88 -7.52
C TYR A 417 -2.85 4.75 -7.23
N TYR A 418 -3.89 4.65 -8.05
CA TYR A 418 -5.19 5.29 -7.83
C TYR A 418 -6.22 4.30 -7.25
N GLY A 419 -5.84 3.03 -7.14
CA GLY A 419 -6.66 1.95 -6.62
C GLY A 419 -7.46 1.21 -7.68
N ASN A 420 -7.26 1.46 -8.97
CA ASN A 420 -7.97 0.70 -9.99
C ASN A 420 -7.37 -0.70 -10.11
N ILE A 421 -8.18 -1.74 -9.91
CA ILE A 421 -7.75 -3.14 -10.07
C ILE A 421 -7.92 -3.56 -11.51
N TYR A 422 -6.89 -4.18 -12.07
CA TYR A 422 -6.85 -4.68 -13.44
C TYR A 422 -6.93 -6.21 -13.52
N ASN A 423 -6.48 -6.92 -12.49
CA ASN A 423 -6.60 -8.37 -12.38
C ASN A 423 -6.53 -8.76 -10.90
N SER A 424 -7.31 -9.75 -10.47
CA SER A 424 -7.32 -10.21 -9.07
C SER A 424 -7.66 -11.69 -9.00
N LYS A 425 -7.16 -12.36 -7.97
CA LYS A 425 -7.52 -13.73 -7.62
C LYS A 425 -7.67 -13.89 -6.11
N GLU A 426 -8.40 -14.91 -5.73
CA GLU A 426 -8.68 -15.26 -4.33
C GLU A 426 -8.64 -16.79 -4.20
N GLU A 427 -8.03 -17.28 -3.13
CA GLU A 427 -7.92 -18.72 -2.84
C GLU A 427 -7.85 -18.97 -1.33
N LEU A 428 -8.25 -20.16 -0.91
CA LEU A 428 -8.09 -20.62 0.48
C LEU A 428 -6.72 -21.27 0.64
N ILE A 429 -6.02 -20.92 1.71
CA ILE A 429 -4.73 -21.47 2.07
C ILE A 429 -4.76 -21.95 3.52
N LEU A 430 -4.04 -23.05 3.78
CA LEU A 430 -3.79 -23.54 5.13
C LEU A 430 -2.41 -23.05 5.57
N LEU A 431 -2.36 -22.20 6.58
CA LEU A 431 -1.11 -21.70 7.16
C LEU A 431 -0.78 -22.50 8.42
N GLU A 432 0.36 -23.17 8.42
CA GLU A 432 0.97 -23.70 9.64
C GLU A 432 1.76 -22.57 10.32
N SER A 433 3.10 -22.62 10.34
CA SER A 433 3.93 -21.54 10.89
C SER A 433 4.29 -20.47 9.85
N SER A 434 4.68 -20.91 8.67
CA SER A 434 5.03 -20.05 7.56
C SER A 434 4.72 -20.73 6.22
N LEU A 435 4.39 -19.93 5.23
CA LEU A 435 4.06 -20.39 3.89
C LEU A 435 4.69 -19.44 2.86
N ASN A 436 5.28 -20.01 1.82
CA ASN A 436 5.86 -19.24 0.73
C ASN A 436 5.18 -19.64 -0.59
N LEU A 437 4.57 -18.68 -1.28
CA LEU A 437 3.73 -18.92 -2.45
C LEU A 437 4.19 -18.09 -3.64
N GLU A 438 4.48 -18.74 -4.76
CA GLU A 438 4.61 -18.05 -6.04
C GLU A 438 3.23 -17.85 -6.68
N ARG A 439 2.88 -16.60 -6.98
CA ARG A 439 1.63 -16.26 -7.68
C ARG A 439 1.90 -15.35 -8.86
N ASN A 440 1.13 -15.58 -9.92
CA ASN A 440 1.17 -14.77 -11.13
C ASN A 440 -0.22 -14.22 -11.48
N LEU A 441 -0.21 -13.04 -12.10
CA LEU A 441 -1.38 -12.39 -12.66
C LEU A 441 -1.02 -11.88 -14.05
N SER A 442 -1.91 -12.11 -15.02
CA SER A 442 -1.73 -11.71 -16.41
C SER A 442 -2.14 -10.27 -16.64
N LEU A 443 -1.48 -9.61 -17.60
CA LEU A 443 -1.85 -8.31 -18.13
C LEU A 443 -2.55 -8.49 -19.47
N PHE A 444 -3.55 -7.66 -19.79
CA PHE A 444 -4.23 -7.71 -21.09
C PHE A 444 -3.43 -7.01 -22.19
N GLU A 445 -3.85 -7.20 -23.45
CA GLU A 445 -3.08 -6.83 -24.65
C GLU A 445 -2.76 -5.33 -24.76
N ASN A 446 -3.65 -4.46 -24.25
CA ASN A 446 -3.51 -3.00 -24.24
C ASN A 446 -3.36 -2.44 -22.83
N PHE A 447 -2.62 -3.13 -21.96
CA PHE A 447 -2.40 -2.68 -20.59
C PHE A 447 -1.79 -1.27 -20.56
N PRO A 448 -2.36 -0.30 -19.80
CA PRO A 448 -1.86 1.07 -19.82
C PRO A 448 -0.42 1.12 -19.32
N ILE A 449 0.36 2.01 -19.91
CA ILE A 449 1.75 2.25 -19.49
C ILE A 449 1.74 2.99 -18.16
N GLY A 450 2.57 2.57 -17.20
CA GLY A 450 2.64 3.20 -15.89
C GLY A 450 3.23 2.32 -14.78
N ASN A 451 3.13 2.82 -13.55
CA ASN A 451 3.53 2.09 -12.34
C ASN A 451 2.31 1.40 -11.73
N TYR A 452 2.52 0.17 -11.27
CA TYR A 452 1.51 -0.70 -10.72
C TYR A 452 2.01 -1.39 -9.46
N LEU A 453 1.06 -1.88 -8.68
CA LEU A 453 1.26 -2.63 -7.46
C LEU A 453 0.81 -4.07 -7.68
N PHE A 454 1.63 -5.02 -7.27
CA PHE A 454 1.19 -6.38 -6.95
C PHE A 454 0.88 -6.39 -5.45
N TYR A 455 -0.40 -6.44 -5.10
CA TYR A 455 -0.86 -6.46 -3.71
C TYR A 455 -1.27 -7.86 -3.31
N ALA A 456 -1.01 -8.23 -2.05
CA ALA A 456 -1.59 -9.40 -1.44
C ALA A 456 -2.12 -9.09 -0.04
N ARG A 457 -3.20 -9.80 0.33
CA ARG A 457 -3.81 -9.81 1.66
C ARG A 457 -4.13 -11.25 2.05
N ALA A 458 -3.69 -11.65 3.22
CA ALA A 458 -4.16 -12.87 3.88
C ALA A 458 -5.07 -12.47 5.04
N SER A 459 -6.26 -13.07 5.12
CA SER A 459 -7.22 -12.74 6.19
C SER A 459 -8.17 -13.89 6.53
N ASP A 460 -8.60 -13.94 7.78
CA ASP A 460 -9.77 -14.67 8.27
C ASP A 460 -10.64 -13.74 9.15
N GLU A 461 -11.42 -14.28 10.10
CA GLU A 461 -12.26 -13.48 11.00
C GLU A 461 -11.45 -12.68 12.04
N ASP A 462 -10.28 -13.18 12.45
CA ASP A 462 -9.47 -12.64 13.55
C ASP A 462 -8.19 -11.93 13.07
N TYR A 463 -7.66 -12.35 11.92
CA TYR A 463 -6.35 -11.96 11.41
C TYR A 463 -6.46 -11.31 10.04
N ILE A 464 -5.62 -10.29 9.83
CA ILE A 464 -5.45 -9.63 8.54
C ILE A 464 -4.00 -9.16 8.41
N ALA A 465 -3.36 -9.49 7.30
CA ALA A 465 -2.03 -8.99 6.95
C ALA A 465 -2.00 -8.65 5.47
N MET A 466 -1.34 -7.54 5.12
CA MET A 466 -1.24 -7.12 3.73
C MET A 466 0.07 -6.41 3.41
N ASN A 467 0.48 -6.56 2.15
CA ASN A 467 1.63 -5.88 1.61
C ASN A 467 1.52 -5.78 0.09
N SER A 468 2.20 -4.79 -0.49
CA SER A 468 2.40 -4.70 -1.93
C SER A 468 3.86 -4.51 -2.28
N ASP A 469 4.15 -4.85 -3.53
CA ASP A 469 5.38 -4.49 -4.20
C ASP A 469 5.08 -3.84 -5.55
N SER A 470 5.97 -2.99 -6.05
CA SER A 470 5.75 -2.19 -7.25
C SER A 470 6.49 -2.73 -8.48
N PHE A 471 5.87 -2.58 -9.65
CA PHE A 471 6.46 -2.84 -10.96
C PHE A 471 6.00 -1.81 -12.01
N GLU A 472 6.69 -1.75 -13.14
CA GLU A 472 6.38 -0.83 -14.24
C GLU A 472 5.98 -1.61 -15.51
N VAL A 473 4.97 -1.09 -16.21
CA VAL A 473 4.58 -1.56 -17.55
C VAL A 473 4.99 -0.51 -18.57
N GLY A 474 5.82 -0.89 -19.56
CA GLY A 474 6.10 -0.07 -20.76
C GLY A 474 7.48 0.61 -20.84
N LEU A 475 7.67 1.80 -20.27
CA LEU A 475 8.68 2.78 -20.77
C LEU A 475 10.14 2.41 -20.52
N LYS A 476 10.51 1.91 -19.33
CA LYS A 476 11.90 1.48 -19.07
C LYS A 476 12.31 0.24 -19.86
N PHE A 477 11.35 -0.57 -20.32
CA PHE A 477 11.64 -1.70 -21.21
C PHE A 477 12.26 -1.21 -22.53
N LEU A 478 11.68 -0.15 -23.13
CA LEU A 478 12.16 0.39 -24.40
C LEU A 478 13.57 0.97 -24.29
N PHE A 479 13.88 1.68 -23.20
CA PHE A 479 15.21 2.26 -22.97
C PHE A 479 16.27 1.22 -22.59
N SER A 480 15.92 0.27 -21.71
CA SER A 480 16.80 -0.85 -21.30
C SER A 480 17.11 -1.78 -22.48
N SER A 481 16.10 -2.12 -23.28
CA SER A 481 16.27 -2.94 -24.48
C SER A 481 17.08 -2.19 -25.55
N PHE A 482 16.82 -0.90 -25.76
CA PHE A 482 17.60 -0.06 -26.66
C PHE A 482 19.07 0.06 -26.25
N LEU A 483 19.35 0.30 -24.96
CA LEU A 483 20.73 0.35 -24.46
C LEU A 483 21.42 -0.99 -24.57
N LYS A 484 20.79 -2.11 -24.18
CA LYS A 484 21.41 -3.44 -24.31
C LYS A 484 21.72 -3.81 -25.76
N SER A 485 20.79 -3.55 -26.68
CA SER A 485 20.98 -3.83 -28.11
C SER A 485 21.99 -2.89 -28.77
N SER A 486 22.06 -1.63 -28.31
CA SER A 486 22.89 -0.59 -28.93
C SER A 486 24.20 -0.34 -28.20
N PHE A 487 24.46 -1.01 -27.07
CA PHE A 487 25.63 -0.78 -26.22
C PHE A 487 26.93 -0.94 -27.00
N ILE A 488 27.02 -2.00 -27.82
CA ILE A 488 28.16 -2.28 -28.69
C ILE A 488 28.34 -1.16 -29.72
N PHE A 489 27.26 -0.67 -30.31
CA PHE A 489 27.31 0.43 -31.28
C PHE A 489 27.76 1.76 -30.63
N ILE A 490 27.24 2.07 -29.44
CA ILE A 490 27.65 3.24 -28.65
C ILE A 490 29.12 3.16 -28.27
N LEU A 491 29.61 1.97 -27.89
CA LEU A 491 31.01 1.74 -27.54
C LEU A 491 31.94 1.90 -28.75
N ILE A 492 31.54 1.41 -29.92
CA ILE A 492 32.25 1.62 -31.19
C ILE A 492 32.29 3.11 -31.56
N LEU A 493 31.16 3.81 -31.45
CA LEU A 493 31.07 5.25 -31.73
C LEU A 493 31.96 6.07 -30.78
N SER A 494 31.90 5.75 -29.47
CA SER A 494 32.76 6.34 -28.44
C SER A 494 34.24 6.14 -28.75
N PHE A 495 34.64 4.92 -29.10
CA PHE A 495 36.03 4.61 -29.44
C PHE A 495 36.49 5.34 -30.72
N SER A 496 35.60 5.45 -31.71
CA SER A 496 35.86 6.21 -32.94
C SER A 496 36.07 7.70 -32.66
N ILE A 497 35.21 8.32 -31.85
CA ILE A 497 35.34 9.73 -31.44
C ILE A 497 36.64 9.94 -30.64
N PHE A 498 36.95 9.05 -29.70
CA PHE A 498 38.17 9.11 -28.91
C PHE A 498 39.43 8.98 -29.78
N SER A 499 39.44 8.03 -30.72
CA SER A 499 40.52 7.85 -31.70
C SER A 499 40.68 9.10 -32.57
N PHE A 500 39.58 9.70 -33.02
CA PHE A 500 39.60 10.95 -33.77
C PHE A 500 40.17 12.12 -32.96
N LEU A 501 39.80 12.25 -31.68
CA LEU A 501 40.37 13.25 -30.78
C LEU A 501 41.87 13.03 -30.54
N LEU A 502 42.32 11.78 -30.42
CA LEU A 502 43.74 11.45 -30.34
C LEU A 502 44.50 11.82 -31.62
N LEU A 503 43.91 11.58 -32.79
CA LEU A 503 44.49 11.99 -34.07
C LEU A 503 44.58 13.51 -34.19
N LEU A 504 43.54 14.24 -33.76
CA LEU A 504 43.57 15.71 -33.72
C LEU A 504 44.65 16.22 -32.77
N LYS A 505 44.78 15.63 -31.58
CA LYS A 505 45.83 15.98 -30.61
C LYS A 505 47.22 15.69 -31.17
N TYR A 506 47.42 14.50 -31.75
CA TYR A 506 48.68 14.11 -32.37
C TYR A 506 49.07 15.05 -33.50
N LYS A 507 48.13 15.38 -34.40
CA LYS A 507 48.36 16.34 -35.49
C LYS A 507 48.69 17.73 -34.94
N HIS A 508 48.02 18.16 -33.88
CA HIS A 508 48.29 19.46 -33.27
C HIS A 508 49.68 19.53 -32.61
N GLU A 509 50.09 18.49 -31.87
CA GLU A 509 51.43 18.43 -31.28
C GLU A 509 52.53 18.33 -32.34
N LYS A 510 52.33 17.53 -33.40
CA LYS A 510 53.27 17.48 -34.52
C LYS A 510 53.44 18.84 -35.20
N ASN A 511 52.36 19.57 -35.41
CA ASN A 511 52.43 20.93 -35.95
C ASN A 511 53.18 21.89 -35.02
N LYS A 512 53.09 21.72 -33.68
CA LYS A 512 53.87 22.52 -32.72
C LYS A 512 55.36 22.18 -32.80
N GLU A 513 55.71 20.90 -32.90
CA GLU A 513 57.11 20.46 -33.04
C GLU A 513 57.74 21.03 -34.32
N GLU A 514 57.04 20.93 -35.46
CA GLU A 514 57.50 21.51 -36.74
C GLU A 514 57.68 23.03 -36.62
N LEU A 515 56.75 23.73 -35.96
CA LEU A 515 56.82 25.18 -35.78
C LEU A 515 57.95 25.60 -34.82
N LEU A 516 58.23 24.80 -33.79
CA LEU A 516 59.35 25.00 -32.88
C LEU A 516 60.69 24.77 -33.58
N GLU A 517 60.80 23.71 -34.40
CA GLU A 517 62.00 23.43 -35.19
C GLU A 517 62.28 24.57 -36.20
N LEU A 518 61.24 25.07 -36.87
CA LEU A 518 61.33 26.26 -37.72
C LEU A 518 61.84 27.47 -36.93
N TYR A 519 61.27 27.72 -35.75
CA TYR A 519 61.64 28.86 -34.91
C TYR A 519 63.12 28.80 -34.47
N ILE A 520 63.61 27.62 -34.05
CA ILE A 520 65.02 27.43 -33.66
C ILE A 520 65.95 27.69 -34.86
N LYS A 521 65.63 27.13 -36.04
CA LYS A 521 66.43 27.35 -37.25
C LYS A 521 66.44 28.82 -37.69
N LEU A 522 65.32 29.55 -37.51
CA LEU A 522 65.26 30.98 -37.78
C LEU A 522 66.07 31.82 -36.77
N LEU A 523 66.10 31.43 -35.50
CA LEU A 523 66.95 32.07 -34.49
C LEU A 523 68.44 31.87 -34.79
N GLU A 524 68.83 30.65 -35.17
CA GLU A 524 70.20 30.33 -35.57
C GLU A 524 70.60 31.10 -36.83
N LEU A 525 69.70 31.17 -37.82
CA LEU A 525 69.90 32.00 -39.01
C LEU A 525 70.11 33.47 -38.65
N LYS A 526 69.30 34.02 -37.75
CA LYS A 526 69.46 35.40 -37.24
C LYS A 526 70.82 35.61 -36.57
N LYS A 527 71.24 34.66 -35.74
CA LYS A 527 72.55 34.69 -35.07
C LYS A 527 73.71 34.69 -36.06
N LEU A 528 73.71 33.78 -37.04
CA LEU A 528 74.75 33.67 -38.07
C LEU A 528 74.87 34.95 -38.91
N ILE A 529 73.75 35.61 -39.20
CA ILE A 529 73.72 36.90 -39.91
C ILE A 529 74.36 38.01 -39.05
N HIS A 530 74.04 38.08 -37.75
CA HIS A 530 74.64 39.06 -36.84
C HIS A 530 76.15 38.86 -36.65
N GLU A 531 76.62 37.61 -36.62
CA GLU A 531 78.04 37.25 -36.54
C GLU A 531 78.80 37.48 -37.86
N GLY A 532 78.11 37.87 -38.93
CA GLY A 532 78.69 38.11 -40.25
C GLY A 532 79.08 36.83 -41.02
N ASN A 533 78.63 35.66 -40.55
CA ASN A 533 78.90 34.36 -41.18
C ASN A 533 77.87 34.04 -42.28
N TYR A 534 77.98 34.77 -43.39
CA TYR A 534 76.98 34.76 -44.46
C TYR A 534 76.91 33.46 -45.25
N ASP A 535 78.01 32.70 -45.35
CA ASP A 535 78.03 31.41 -46.05
C ASP A 535 77.23 30.33 -45.30
N SER A 536 77.40 30.25 -43.98
CA SER A 536 76.60 29.35 -43.14
C SER A 536 75.14 29.79 -43.09
N ALA A 537 74.86 31.09 -43.04
CA ALA A 537 73.50 31.62 -43.08
C ALA A 537 72.79 31.31 -44.42
N ALA A 538 73.50 31.42 -45.54
CA ALA A 538 72.99 31.07 -46.86
C ALA A 538 72.58 29.60 -46.96
N ASN A 539 73.45 28.70 -46.49
CA ASN A 539 73.17 27.26 -46.47
C ASN A 539 71.97 26.90 -45.58
N LEU A 540 71.90 27.48 -44.37
CA LEU A 540 70.79 27.25 -43.45
C LEU A 540 69.46 27.82 -44.00
N PHE A 541 69.48 28.98 -44.65
CA PHE A 541 68.31 29.57 -45.30
C PHE A 541 67.76 28.71 -46.44
N ILE A 542 68.64 28.20 -47.29
CA ILE A 542 68.28 27.25 -48.37
C ILE A 542 67.68 25.97 -47.77
N LEU A 543 68.28 25.46 -46.69
CA LEU A 543 67.81 24.25 -45.99
C LEU A 543 66.41 24.46 -45.40
N ILE A 544 66.14 25.60 -44.77
CA ILE A 544 64.82 25.96 -44.23
C ILE A 544 63.80 26.02 -45.38
N LYS A 545 64.05 26.80 -46.44
CA LYS A 545 63.10 26.93 -47.55
C LYS A 545 62.82 25.59 -48.23
N LYS A 546 63.84 24.75 -48.43
CA LYS A 546 63.68 23.40 -48.99
C LYS A 546 62.84 22.50 -48.09
N HIS A 547 63.06 22.53 -46.77
CA HIS A 547 62.34 21.70 -45.81
C HIS A 547 60.84 22.06 -45.72
N TYR A 548 60.50 23.35 -45.87
CA TYR A 548 59.12 23.85 -45.81
C TYR A 548 58.49 24.07 -47.19
N GLY A 549 59.13 23.60 -48.28
CA GLY A 549 58.57 23.59 -49.63
C GLY A 549 58.48 24.96 -50.30
N GLU A 550 59.23 25.97 -49.83
CA GLU A 550 59.26 27.30 -50.43
C GLU A 550 60.20 27.37 -51.64
N TYR A 551 59.76 28.04 -52.70
CA TYR A 551 60.54 28.23 -53.92
C TYR A 551 61.74 29.15 -53.68
N ILE A 552 62.91 28.73 -54.16
CA ILE A 552 64.13 29.55 -54.24
C ILE A 552 64.40 29.79 -55.72
N SER A 553 64.55 31.06 -56.13
CA SER A 553 64.86 31.38 -57.52
C SER A 553 66.20 30.76 -57.92
N LYS A 554 66.26 30.15 -59.11
CA LYS A 554 67.51 29.61 -59.69
C LYS A 554 68.60 30.67 -59.82
N ASP A 555 68.21 31.93 -60.02
CA ASP A 555 69.13 33.07 -60.13
C ASP A 555 69.78 33.39 -58.77
N ALA A 556 69.04 33.25 -57.67
CA ALA A 556 69.56 33.46 -56.31
C ALA A 556 70.46 32.31 -55.84
N LEU A 557 70.26 31.09 -56.36
CA LEU A 557 71.13 29.94 -56.10
C LEU A 557 72.48 30.03 -56.83
N ASN A 558 72.54 30.71 -57.97
CA ASN A 558 73.75 30.86 -58.79
C ASN A 558 74.53 32.16 -58.51
N ASP A 559 73.91 33.16 -57.86
CA ASP A 559 74.54 34.42 -57.46
C ASP A 559 74.53 34.62 -55.94
N ARG A 560 75.70 34.39 -55.32
CA ARG A 560 75.94 34.47 -53.88
C ARG A 560 75.69 35.87 -53.29
N GLU A 561 75.87 36.93 -54.07
CA GLU A 561 75.63 38.31 -53.62
C GLU A 561 74.13 38.63 -53.57
N LEU A 562 73.36 38.08 -54.52
CA LEU A 562 71.92 38.25 -54.62
C LEU A 562 71.20 37.53 -53.47
N LEU A 563 71.63 36.30 -53.13
CA LEU A 563 71.13 35.55 -51.98
C LEU A 563 71.43 36.28 -50.65
N LYS A 564 72.61 36.87 -50.52
CA LYS A 564 73.03 37.66 -49.35
C LYS A 564 72.14 38.91 -49.15
N LYS A 565 71.78 39.60 -50.23
CA LYS A 565 70.83 40.73 -50.21
C LYS A 565 69.41 40.30 -49.82
N GLU A 566 68.95 39.14 -50.31
CA GLU A 566 67.63 38.59 -49.96
C GLU A 566 67.55 38.21 -48.48
N ILE A 567 68.61 37.58 -47.95
CA ILE A 567 68.75 37.24 -46.52
C ILE A 567 68.77 38.50 -45.65
N GLN A 568 69.53 39.54 -46.02
CA GLN A 568 69.56 40.82 -45.29
C GLN A 568 68.21 41.57 -45.30
N LYS A 569 67.45 41.47 -46.40
CA LYS A 569 66.11 42.05 -46.52
C LYS A 569 65.10 41.34 -45.61
N LEU A 570 65.24 40.03 -45.43
CA LEU A 570 64.47 39.23 -44.47
C LEU A 570 64.79 39.57 -43.01
N THR A 571 66.07 39.78 -42.66
CA THR A 571 66.47 40.15 -41.28
C THR A 571 65.85 41.48 -40.85
N LYS A 572 65.80 42.47 -41.75
CA LYS A 572 65.12 43.76 -41.49
C LYS A 572 63.63 43.60 -41.20
N LYS A 573 62.99 42.55 -41.73
CA LYS A 573 61.58 42.24 -41.47
C LYS A 573 61.38 41.54 -40.12
N PHE A 574 62.33 40.66 -39.73
CA PHE A 574 62.34 40.01 -38.40
C PHE A 574 62.52 41.00 -37.24
N ASP A 575 63.34 42.05 -37.40
CA ASP A 575 63.53 43.05 -36.34
C ASP A 575 62.31 43.98 -36.16
N LEU A 576 61.49 44.17 -37.20
CA LEU A 576 60.25 44.96 -37.16
C LEU A 576 59.09 44.23 -36.44
N GLU A 577 59.07 42.89 -36.43
CA GLU A 577 58.00 42.08 -35.81
C GLU A 577 58.31 41.60 -34.38
N SER A 578 59.39 42.10 -33.76
CA SER A 578 59.76 41.80 -32.37
C SER A 578 58.87 42.48 -31.29
N LYS A 579 57.72 43.06 -31.68
CA LYS A 579 56.64 43.46 -30.76
C LYS A 579 55.62 42.30 -30.63
N PRO A 580 55.12 42.01 -29.43
CA PRO A 580 54.94 40.65 -28.91
C PRO A 580 53.79 39.90 -29.59
N LEU A 581 54.11 38.89 -30.40
CA LEU A 581 53.15 37.90 -30.93
C LEU A 581 53.06 36.60 -30.09
N ILE A 582 53.70 36.53 -28.92
CA ILE A 582 53.79 35.30 -28.12
C ILE A 582 52.51 35.01 -27.27
N LYS A 583 51.48 35.87 -27.28
CA LYS A 583 50.33 35.67 -26.36
C LYS A 583 49.08 34.98 -26.93
N LYS A 584 49.07 34.49 -28.17
CA LYS A 584 47.82 33.99 -28.80
C LYS A 584 47.75 32.52 -29.23
N HIS A 585 48.82 31.72 -29.10
CA HIS A 585 48.79 30.31 -29.54
C HIS A 585 49.18 29.26 -28.47
N LEU A 586 49.12 29.61 -27.18
CA LEU A 586 49.31 28.68 -26.06
C LEU A 586 48.11 28.66 -25.08
N LYS A 587 46.89 28.66 -25.62
CA LYS A 587 45.69 28.29 -24.85
C LYS A 587 45.00 27.10 -25.49
#